data_AF-A0A345DNZ6-F1
#
_entry.id   AF-A0A345DNZ6-F1
#
_cell.length_a   1.000
_cell.length_b   1.000
_cell.length_c   1.000
_cell.angle_alpha   90.00
_cell.angle_beta   90.00
_cell.angle_gamma   90.00
#
_symmetry.space_group_name_H-M   'P 1'
#
loop_
_entity.id
_entity.type
_entity.pdbx_description
1 polymer ?
#
loop_
_entity_poly.entity_id
_entity_poly.type
_entity_poly.pdbx_seq_one_letter_code
_entity_poly.pdbx_strand_id
1 'polypeptide(L)'
;MLNVGNGQTIVFQDKRTLKIVLYDVGVGYGRSKQLVSNYLKWAGINWIDAIFVSHQHDDHKNNLPTVKKYFNVKQVIQNDTKLKTFQFGGLGFTVLHKTINDKDENNNSLVLLVKISQYQILLTGDISKKIEINLLREKLSPITLLQVPHHGSETSSSLAFLQKITPKVCLISGEKTKRQNYPAPIVVENLKTIRCQIYFTNGRRNLQFNIMSA
;
A
#
# COMPACT_ATOMS: atom_id res chain seq x y z
N MET A 1 -1.29 -0.36 8.32
CA MET A 1 -0.74 0.85 7.65
C MET A 1 -0.19 1.76 8.72
N LEU A 2 1.07 2.16 8.60
CA LEU A 2 1.73 3.02 9.58
C LEU A 2 1.39 4.49 9.34
N ASN A 3 1.35 5.26 10.41
CA ASN A 3 1.30 6.71 10.37
C ASN A 3 2.70 7.26 10.11
N VAL A 4 3.02 7.41 8.84
CA VAL A 4 4.34 7.85 8.35
C VAL A 4 4.28 9.24 7.72
N GLY A 5 3.24 10.03 8.03
CA GLY A 5 2.93 11.29 7.33
C GLY A 5 2.45 11.03 5.90
N ASN A 6 2.79 11.91 4.96
CA ASN A 6 2.56 11.73 3.51
C ASN A 6 3.60 10.80 2.89
N GLY A 7 3.64 9.55 3.37
CA GLY A 7 4.35 8.46 2.73
C GLY A 7 3.59 7.16 2.94
N GLN A 8 4.14 6.06 2.46
CA GLN A 8 3.47 4.77 2.46
C GLN A 8 4.30 3.71 3.18
N THR A 9 3.68 3.04 4.15
CA THR A 9 4.21 1.79 4.73
C THR A 9 3.06 0.92 5.24
N ILE A 10 2.98 -0.30 4.74
CA ILE A 10 2.06 -1.33 5.23
C ILE A 10 2.86 -2.53 5.70
N VAL A 11 2.55 -3.02 6.89
CA VAL A 11 3.14 -4.22 7.47
C VAL A 11 2.08 -5.31 7.51
N PHE A 12 2.37 -6.44 6.86
CA PHE A 12 1.64 -7.68 6.99
C PHE A 12 2.36 -8.59 7.99
N GLN A 13 1.61 -9.08 8.98
CA GLN A 13 2.11 -10.02 9.97
C GLN A 13 1.20 -11.25 9.96
N ASP A 14 1.67 -12.35 9.36
CA ASP A 14 0.99 -13.63 9.50
C ASP A 14 1.44 -14.30 10.79
N LYS A 15 0.64 -14.14 11.85
CA LYS A 15 0.95 -14.68 13.18
C LYS A 15 0.99 -16.20 13.24
N ARG A 16 0.40 -16.91 12.27
CA ARG A 16 0.39 -18.39 12.23
C ARG A 16 1.71 -18.95 11.73
N THR A 17 2.29 -18.29 10.73
CA THR A 17 3.53 -18.74 10.07
C THR A 17 4.74 -17.86 10.38
N LEU A 18 4.52 -16.83 11.21
CA LEU A 18 5.46 -15.79 11.60
C LEU A 18 6.08 -15.05 10.40
N LYS A 19 5.35 -15.00 9.28
CA LYS A 19 5.80 -14.31 8.06
C LYS A 19 5.55 -12.81 8.14
N ILE A 20 6.59 -12.05 7.83
CA ILE A 20 6.56 -10.59 7.84
C ILE A 20 6.81 -10.09 6.42
N VAL A 21 5.83 -9.38 5.86
CA VAL A 21 5.92 -8.78 4.52
C VAL A 21 5.57 -7.31 4.62
N LEU A 22 6.37 -6.46 3.98
CA LEU A 22 6.11 -5.02 3.93
C LEU A 22 5.73 -4.62 2.50
N TYR A 23 4.81 -3.67 2.37
CA TYR A 23 4.53 -2.96 1.12
C TYR A 23 4.84 -1.49 1.34
N ASP A 24 5.87 -1.02 0.64
CA ASP A 24 6.58 0.23 0.87
C ASP A 24 7.16 0.37 2.28
N VAL A 25 8.15 1.25 2.38
CA VAL A 25 8.87 1.60 3.61
C VAL A 25 9.22 3.09 3.59
N GLY A 26 8.35 3.91 3.02
CA GLY A 26 8.58 5.33 2.91
C GLY A 26 7.96 6.11 4.05
N VAL A 27 8.59 7.23 4.38
CA VAL A 27 8.03 8.23 5.29
C VAL A 27 7.96 9.58 4.61
N GLY A 28 6.92 10.35 4.93
CA GLY A 28 6.71 11.68 4.40
C GLY A 28 7.80 12.66 4.84
N TYR A 29 7.89 13.78 4.13
CA TYR A 29 8.86 14.83 4.40
C TYR A 29 8.79 15.32 5.86
N GLY A 30 9.96 15.52 6.48
CA GLY A 30 10.07 15.97 7.88
C GLY A 30 9.82 14.88 8.93
N ARG A 31 9.38 13.68 8.54
CA ARG A 31 9.26 12.53 9.45
C ARG A 31 10.62 11.84 9.64
N SER A 32 10.82 11.26 10.82
CA SER A 32 12.04 10.53 11.15
C SER A 32 12.25 9.33 10.22
N LYS A 33 13.47 9.19 9.68
CA LYS A 33 13.91 8.04 8.85
C LYS A 33 14.13 6.75 9.66
N GLN A 34 13.83 6.77 10.95
CA GLN A 34 13.81 5.60 11.82
C GLN A 34 12.39 5.17 12.19
N LEU A 35 11.35 5.92 11.79
CA LEU A 35 9.98 5.69 12.27
C LEU A 35 9.50 4.27 11.95
N VAL A 36 9.79 3.77 10.74
CA VAL A 36 9.48 2.39 10.34
C VAL A 36 10.25 1.41 11.22
N SER A 37 11.56 1.57 11.36
CA SER A 37 12.40 0.67 12.17
C SER A 37 12.02 0.67 13.65
N ASN A 38 11.64 1.82 14.22
CA ASN A 38 11.20 1.93 15.61
C ASN A 38 9.89 1.17 15.83
N TYR A 39 8.93 1.30 14.91
CA TYR A 39 7.71 0.52 14.96
C TYR A 39 7.99 -1.00 14.88
N LEU A 40 8.84 -1.42 13.94
CA LEU A 40 9.15 -2.85 13.78
C LEU A 40 9.81 -3.44 15.04
N LYS A 41 10.75 -2.71 15.67
CA LYS A 41 11.36 -3.11 16.95
C LYS A 41 10.31 -3.20 18.06
N TRP A 42 9.46 -2.17 18.20
CA TRP A 42 8.38 -2.15 19.19
C TRP A 42 7.40 -3.32 18.99
N ALA A 43 7.12 -3.69 17.74
CA ALA A 43 6.27 -4.82 17.40
C ALA A 43 6.95 -6.20 17.57
N GLY A 44 8.19 -6.26 18.06
CA GLY A 44 8.96 -7.49 18.23
C GLY A 44 9.39 -8.16 16.91
N ILE A 45 9.35 -7.44 15.80
CA ILE A 45 9.78 -7.94 14.49
C ILE A 45 11.30 -7.83 14.39
N ASN A 46 11.98 -8.95 14.13
CA ASN A 46 13.43 -8.99 13.97
C ASN A 46 13.90 -9.45 12.58
N TRP A 47 12.99 -9.95 11.73
CA TRP A 47 13.26 -10.33 10.34
C TRP A 47 12.12 -9.92 9.42
N ILE A 48 12.41 -9.82 8.13
CA ILE A 48 11.45 -9.48 7.08
C ILE A 48 11.61 -10.47 5.93
N ASP A 49 10.55 -11.20 5.60
CA ASP A 49 10.57 -12.18 4.51
C ASP A 49 10.56 -11.50 3.13
N ALA A 50 9.87 -10.36 2.99
CA ALA A 50 9.90 -9.56 1.77
C ALA A 50 9.54 -8.10 2.02
N ILE A 51 10.14 -7.20 1.24
CA ILE A 51 9.68 -5.83 1.07
C ILE A 51 9.31 -5.64 -0.38
N PHE A 52 8.05 -5.35 -0.66
CA PHE A 52 7.61 -4.85 -1.95
C PHE A 52 7.80 -3.34 -1.98
N VAL A 53 8.46 -2.80 -3.00
CA VAL A 53 8.54 -1.37 -3.28
C VAL A 53 7.67 -1.08 -4.50
N SER A 54 6.68 -0.22 -4.34
CA SER A 54 5.72 0.13 -5.38
C SER A 54 6.42 0.86 -6.52
N HIS A 55 7.10 1.96 -6.23
CA HIS A 55 7.82 2.79 -7.21
C HIS A 55 8.97 3.57 -6.53
N GLN A 56 9.69 4.39 -7.29
CA GLN A 56 10.96 4.96 -6.86
C GLN A 56 10.87 6.32 -6.16
N HIS A 57 9.68 6.84 -5.84
CA HIS A 57 9.57 8.06 -5.06
C HIS A 57 10.00 7.85 -3.60
N ASP A 58 10.55 8.91 -3.02
CA ASP A 58 11.15 8.85 -1.69
C ASP A 58 10.14 8.45 -0.61
N ASP A 59 8.93 8.98 -0.65
CA ASP A 59 7.87 8.70 0.31
C ASP A 59 7.32 7.26 0.24
N HIS A 60 7.88 6.41 -0.63
CA HIS A 60 7.63 4.96 -0.72
C HIS A 60 8.84 4.09 -0.35
N LYS A 61 10.08 4.56 -0.51
CA LYS A 61 11.28 3.73 -0.29
C LYS A 61 12.37 4.32 0.62
N ASN A 62 12.22 5.56 1.08
CA ASN A 62 13.34 6.28 1.72
C ASN A 62 13.82 5.72 3.08
N ASN A 63 13.08 4.83 3.78
CA ASN A 63 13.62 4.11 4.94
C ASN A 63 14.22 2.75 4.57
N LEU A 64 14.21 2.32 3.29
CA LEU A 64 14.73 1.01 2.90
C LEU A 64 16.18 0.78 3.37
N PRO A 65 17.12 1.75 3.24
CA PRO A 65 18.47 1.58 3.78
C PRO A 65 18.49 1.39 5.31
N THR A 66 17.70 2.18 6.05
CA THR A 66 17.58 2.08 7.50
C THR A 66 16.99 0.73 7.93
N VAL A 67 15.96 0.26 7.25
CA VAL A 67 15.34 -1.05 7.51
C VAL A 67 16.34 -2.17 7.23
N LYS A 68 17.05 -2.16 6.11
CA LYS A 68 18.09 -3.16 5.80
C LYS A 68 19.26 -3.15 6.79
N LYS A 69 19.57 -2.00 7.38
CA LYS A 69 20.61 -1.87 8.41
C LYS A 69 20.24 -2.60 9.71
N TYR A 70 18.96 -2.56 10.10
CA TYR A 70 18.53 -3.05 11.42
C TYR A 70 17.82 -4.40 11.41
N PHE A 71 17.38 -4.89 10.26
CA PHE A 71 16.62 -6.14 10.14
C PHE A 71 17.21 -7.03 9.05
N ASN A 72 17.13 -8.35 9.27
CA ASN A 72 17.42 -9.31 8.23
C ASN A 72 16.27 -9.30 7.19
N VAL A 73 16.51 -8.67 6.04
CA VAL A 73 15.56 -8.60 4.91
C VAL A 73 15.95 -9.64 3.87
N LYS A 74 15.12 -10.68 3.70
CA LYS A 74 15.44 -11.79 2.78
C LYS A 74 15.40 -11.39 1.30
N GLN A 75 14.43 -10.55 0.92
CA GLN A 75 14.33 -10.04 -0.44
C GLN A 75 13.61 -8.70 -0.51
N VAL A 76 13.97 -7.93 -1.55
CA VAL A 76 13.25 -6.73 -1.97
C VAL A 76 12.74 -6.99 -3.37
N ILE A 77 11.44 -6.78 -3.57
CA ILE A 77 10.74 -6.99 -4.84
C ILE A 77 10.27 -5.62 -5.32
N GLN A 78 10.59 -5.27 -6.56
CA GLN A 78 10.26 -3.98 -7.15
C GLN A 78 9.39 -4.15 -8.40
N ASN A 79 9.07 -3.03 -9.05
CA ASN A 79 8.25 -2.97 -10.26
C ASN A 79 8.89 -3.60 -11.52
N ASP A 80 10.16 -4.03 -11.46
CA ASP A 80 10.86 -4.77 -12.50
C ASP A 80 10.73 -6.30 -12.37
N THR A 81 10.06 -6.80 -11.32
CA THR A 81 9.92 -8.24 -11.04
C THR A 81 9.43 -9.04 -12.25
N LYS A 82 10.01 -10.21 -12.50
CA LYS A 82 9.54 -11.15 -13.54
C LYS A 82 8.44 -12.09 -13.04
N LEU A 83 8.35 -12.29 -11.73
CA LEU A 83 7.37 -13.17 -11.11
C LEU A 83 6.00 -12.50 -11.06
N LYS A 84 4.95 -13.28 -11.34
CA LYS A 84 3.55 -12.84 -11.26
C LYS A 84 2.93 -13.07 -9.90
N THR A 85 3.43 -14.06 -9.15
CA THR A 85 2.86 -14.47 -7.87
C THR A 85 3.95 -14.73 -6.83
N PHE A 86 3.61 -14.48 -5.56
CA PHE A 86 4.46 -14.74 -4.41
C PHE A 86 3.62 -15.30 -3.27
N GLN A 87 4.19 -16.20 -2.48
CA GLN A 87 3.52 -16.78 -1.32
C GLN A 87 4.42 -16.68 -0.09
N PHE A 88 3.87 -16.09 0.98
CA PHE A 88 4.53 -15.98 2.28
C PHE A 88 3.57 -16.46 3.37
N GLY A 89 3.67 -17.74 3.75
CA GLY A 89 2.75 -18.31 4.72
C GLY A 89 1.33 -18.30 4.18
N GLY A 90 0.38 -17.72 4.92
CA GLY A 90 -1.01 -17.51 4.48
C GLY A 90 -1.23 -16.27 3.61
N LEU A 91 -0.17 -15.54 3.22
CA LEU A 91 -0.25 -14.32 2.42
C LEU A 91 0.11 -14.63 0.95
N GLY A 92 -0.89 -14.63 0.06
CA GLY A 92 -0.67 -14.75 -1.38
C GLY A 92 -0.68 -13.38 -2.05
N PHE A 93 0.32 -13.06 -2.87
CA PHE A 93 0.42 -11.80 -3.61
C PHE A 93 0.42 -12.08 -5.10
N THR A 94 -0.44 -11.40 -5.85
CA THR A 94 -0.49 -11.45 -7.31
C THR A 94 -0.22 -10.06 -7.87
N VAL A 95 0.72 -9.97 -8.81
CA VAL A 95 1.02 -8.73 -9.53
C VAL A 95 -0.05 -8.47 -10.59
N LEU A 96 -0.78 -7.35 -10.45
CA LEU A 96 -1.80 -6.92 -11.42
C LEU A 96 -1.26 -5.91 -12.42
N HIS A 97 -0.35 -5.03 -11.99
CA HIS A 97 0.27 -4.04 -12.85
C HIS A 97 1.72 -3.81 -12.41
N LYS A 98 2.60 -3.69 -13.40
CA LYS A 98 3.99 -3.28 -13.25
C LYS A 98 4.50 -2.70 -14.56
N THR A 99 5.29 -1.64 -14.48
CA THR A 99 6.04 -1.07 -15.61
C THR A 99 7.21 -0.26 -15.07
N ILE A 100 8.22 -0.05 -15.89
CA ILE A 100 9.42 0.75 -15.56
C ILE A 100 9.64 1.91 -16.55
N ASN A 101 8.74 2.05 -17.54
CA ASN A 101 8.93 2.95 -18.69
C ASN A 101 7.81 4.00 -18.82
N ASP A 102 6.91 4.12 -17.84
CA ASP A 102 5.97 5.25 -17.85
C ASP A 102 6.72 6.55 -17.53
N LYS A 103 6.34 7.65 -18.18
CA LYS A 103 6.95 8.97 -17.96
C LYS A 103 6.61 9.53 -16.59
N ASP A 104 5.44 9.17 -16.08
CA ASP A 104 5.02 9.47 -14.71
C ASP A 104 5.40 8.30 -13.81
N GLU A 105 6.37 8.51 -12.93
CA GLU A 105 6.92 7.48 -12.04
C GLU A 105 5.86 6.86 -11.13
N ASN A 106 4.77 7.58 -10.83
CA ASN A 106 3.65 7.02 -10.08
C ASN A 106 2.99 5.84 -10.81
N ASN A 107 2.90 5.93 -12.14
CA ASN A 107 2.31 4.88 -12.97
C ASN A 107 3.21 3.65 -13.12
N ASN A 108 4.48 3.76 -12.69
CA ASN A 108 5.39 2.62 -12.54
C ASN A 108 5.12 1.82 -11.25
N SER A 109 4.13 2.22 -10.43
CA SER A 109 3.74 1.52 -9.19
C SER A 109 3.43 0.04 -9.41
N LEU A 110 4.03 -0.83 -8.59
CA LEU A 110 3.69 -2.25 -8.48
C LEU A 110 2.34 -2.41 -7.78
N VAL A 111 1.30 -2.76 -8.55
CA VAL A 111 -0.05 -3.03 -8.03
C VAL A 111 -0.16 -4.50 -7.66
N LEU A 112 -0.56 -4.79 -6.43
CA LEU A 112 -0.66 -6.14 -5.89
C LEU A 112 -2.09 -6.44 -5.40
N LEU A 113 -2.61 -7.58 -5.82
CA LEU A 113 -3.75 -8.22 -5.15
C LEU A 113 -3.21 -9.17 -4.08
N VAL A 114 -3.52 -8.89 -2.82
CA VAL A 114 -3.17 -9.78 -1.70
C VAL A 114 -4.39 -10.59 -1.31
N LYS A 115 -4.25 -11.91 -1.32
CA LYS A 115 -5.26 -12.87 -0.87
C LYS A 115 -4.87 -13.44 0.47
N ILE A 116 -5.78 -13.33 1.44
CA ILE A 116 -5.66 -13.90 2.78
C ILE A 116 -6.97 -14.65 3.05
N SER A 117 -6.97 -15.97 2.90
CA SER A 117 -8.21 -16.78 2.90
C SER A 117 -9.22 -16.20 1.89
N GLN A 118 -10.42 -15.85 2.32
CA GLN A 118 -11.49 -15.23 1.52
C GLN A 118 -11.33 -13.72 1.29
N TYR A 119 -10.41 -13.07 2.01
CA TYR A 119 -10.24 -11.62 1.94
C TYR A 119 -9.28 -11.24 0.82
N GLN A 120 -9.64 -10.17 0.12
CA GLN A 120 -8.84 -9.59 -0.96
C GLN A 120 -8.48 -8.15 -0.63
N ILE A 121 -7.19 -7.84 -0.69
CA ILE A 121 -6.65 -6.51 -0.43
C ILE A 121 -5.99 -6.03 -1.71
N LEU A 122 -6.35 -4.82 -2.15
CA LEU A 122 -5.73 -4.20 -3.31
C LEU A 122 -4.74 -3.13 -2.85
N LEU A 123 -3.46 -3.34 -3.15
CA LEU A 123 -2.38 -2.40 -2.93
C LEU A 123 -2.03 -1.75 -4.26
N THR A 124 -2.16 -0.43 -4.33
CA THR A 124 -2.15 0.32 -5.59
C THR A 124 -0.94 1.22 -5.74
N GLY A 125 -0.20 1.50 -4.66
CA GLY A 125 0.84 2.51 -4.67
C GLY A 125 0.23 3.85 -5.07
N ASP A 126 0.84 4.51 -6.04
CA ASP A 126 0.48 5.87 -6.45
C ASP A 126 -0.14 5.95 -7.85
N ILE A 127 -0.61 4.82 -8.40
CA ILE A 127 -1.17 4.78 -9.75
C ILE A 127 -2.20 5.90 -9.99
N SER A 128 -2.11 6.53 -11.16
CA SER A 128 -3.10 7.51 -11.61
C SER A 128 -4.31 6.83 -12.27
N LYS A 129 -5.34 7.63 -12.57
CA LYS A 129 -6.51 7.22 -13.37
C LYS A 129 -6.13 6.52 -14.68
N LYS A 130 -4.97 6.84 -15.27
CA LYS A 130 -4.45 6.17 -16.48
C LYS A 130 -4.31 4.66 -16.27
N ILE A 131 -3.73 4.25 -15.15
CA ILE A 131 -3.52 2.83 -14.84
C ILE A 131 -4.79 2.20 -14.28
N GLU A 132 -5.62 2.96 -13.57
CA GLU A 132 -6.94 2.48 -13.14
C GLU A 132 -7.78 1.97 -14.32
N ILE A 133 -7.76 2.67 -15.46
CA ILE A 133 -8.43 2.24 -16.69
C ILE A 133 -7.94 0.87 -17.16
N ASN A 134 -6.64 0.60 -17.06
CA ASN A 134 -6.09 -0.70 -17.42
C ASN A 134 -6.62 -1.80 -16.48
N LEU A 135 -6.69 -1.51 -15.18
CA LEU A 135 -7.20 -2.43 -14.16
C LEU A 135 -8.70 -2.73 -14.31
N LEU A 136 -9.48 -1.90 -15.02
CA LEU A 136 -10.88 -2.21 -15.32
C LEU A 136 -11.05 -3.49 -16.17
N ARG A 137 -10.02 -3.84 -16.95
CA ARG A 137 -9.99 -5.04 -17.80
C ARG A 137 -9.70 -6.32 -17.00
N GLU A 138 -9.14 -6.18 -15.81
CA GLU A 138 -8.87 -7.30 -14.93
C GLU A 138 -10.18 -7.86 -14.35
N LYS A 139 -10.23 -9.19 -14.24
CA LYS A 139 -11.34 -9.90 -13.58
C LYS A 139 -11.14 -9.91 -12.07
N LEU A 140 -11.29 -8.73 -11.46
CA LEU A 140 -11.23 -8.57 -10.02
C LEU A 140 -12.58 -8.91 -9.39
N SER A 141 -12.55 -9.83 -8.41
CA SER A 141 -13.67 -10.03 -7.49
C SER A 141 -13.71 -8.87 -6.47
N PRO A 142 -14.84 -8.66 -5.76
CA PRO A 142 -14.98 -7.57 -4.82
C PRO A 142 -13.82 -7.47 -3.82
N ILE A 143 -13.27 -6.27 -3.69
CA ILE A 143 -12.12 -6.00 -2.83
C ILE A 143 -12.61 -5.79 -1.40
N THR A 144 -11.99 -6.48 -0.44
CA THR A 144 -12.29 -6.28 0.98
C THR A 144 -11.70 -4.95 1.45
N LEU A 145 -10.43 -4.72 1.13
CA LEU A 145 -9.67 -3.55 1.58
C LEU A 145 -8.89 -2.96 0.42
N LEU A 146 -9.08 -1.67 0.18
CA LEU A 146 -8.31 -0.89 -0.77
C LEU A 146 -7.31 -0.02 0.00
N GLN A 147 -6.03 -0.11 -0.36
CA GLN A 147 -5.14 1.04 -0.14
C GLN A 147 -5.44 2.06 -1.24
N VAL A 148 -5.99 3.20 -0.83
CA VAL A 148 -6.41 4.27 -1.74
C VAL A 148 -5.17 4.77 -2.48
N PRO A 149 -5.18 4.81 -3.83
CA PRO A 149 -4.02 5.21 -4.61
C PRO A 149 -3.53 6.62 -4.25
N HIS A 150 -2.21 6.80 -4.31
CA HIS A 150 -1.55 8.11 -4.30
C HIS A 150 -1.97 8.99 -3.13
N HIS A 151 -2.04 8.40 -1.94
CA HIS A 151 -2.47 9.06 -0.70
C HIS A 151 -3.89 9.66 -0.78
N GLY A 152 -4.67 9.36 -1.82
CA GLY A 152 -5.94 10.01 -2.15
C GLY A 152 -5.80 11.30 -2.96
N SER A 153 -4.80 11.40 -3.84
CA SER A 153 -4.65 12.46 -4.84
C SER A 153 -5.81 12.49 -5.84
N GLU A 154 -6.23 13.68 -6.28
CA GLU A 154 -7.26 13.86 -7.31
C GLU A 154 -6.89 13.29 -8.68
N THR A 155 -5.61 13.00 -8.91
CA THR A 155 -5.10 12.32 -10.10
C THR A 155 -5.43 10.83 -10.14
N SER A 156 -6.07 10.31 -9.09
CA SER A 156 -6.43 8.91 -8.90
C SER A 156 -7.86 8.76 -8.35
N SER A 157 -8.23 7.55 -7.97
CA SER A 157 -9.48 7.12 -7.35
C SER A 157 -10.71 7.56 -8.15
N SER A 158 -10.72 7.27 -9.46
CA SER A 158 -11.88 7.52 -10.31
C SER A 158 -13.10 6.71 -9.85
N LEU A 159 -14.28 7.30 -9.98
CA LEU A 159 -15.53 6.63 -9.60
C LEU A 159 -15.74 5.32 -10.37
N ALA A 160 -15.38 5.28 -11.66
CA ALA A 160 -15.48 4.07 -12.49
C ALA A 160 -14.62 2.92 -11.94
N PHE A 161 -13.39 3.20 -11.53
CA PHE A 161 -12.50 2.22 -10.90
C PHE A 161 -13.06 1.72 -9.56
N LEU A 162 -13.50 2.64 -8.70
CA LEU A 162 -14.06 2.32 -7.40
C LEU A 162 -15.35 1.49 -7.50
N GLN A 163 -16.22 1.81 -8.47
CA GLN A 163 -17.44 1.04 -8.77
C GLN A 163 -17.13 -0.34 -9.33
N LYS A 164 -16.03 -0.51 -10.07
CA LYS A 164 -15.60 -1.82 -10.58
C LYS A 164 -15.13 -2.75 -9.45
N ILE A 165 -14.29 -2.24 -8.55
CA ILE A 165 -13.65 -3.08 -7.52
C ILE A 165 -14.47 -3.18 -6.21
N THR A 166 -15.46 -2.31 -6.02
CA THR A 166 -16.40 -2.29 -4.88
C THR A 166 -15.75 -2.54 -3.50
N PRO A 167 -14.78 -1.71 -3.11
CA PRO A 167 -14.04 -1.93 -1.87
C PRO A 167 -14.93 -1.69 -0.65
N LYS A 168 -14.89 -2.59 0.34
CA LYS A 168 -15.63 -2.42 1.60
C LYS A 168 -14.95 -1.42 2.55
N VAL A 169 -13.62 -1.50 2.62
CA VAL A 169 -12.77 -0.65 3.47
C VAL A 169 -11.72 0.06 2.62
N CYS A 170 -11.51 1.35 2.86
CA CYS A 170 -10.57 2.18 2.12
C CYS A 170 -9.58 2.84 3.09
N LEU A 171 -8.29 2.52 2.94
CA LEU A 171 -7.22 3.05 3.77
C LEU A 171 -6.46 4.14 3.03
N ILE A 172 -6.33 5.28 3.68
CA ILE A 172 -5.59 6.43 3.18
C ILE A 172 -4.38 6.65 4.11
N SER A 173 -3.18 6.70 3.54
CA SER A 173 -2.00 7.19 4.23
C SER A 173 -1.82 8.66 3.92
N GLY A 174 -1.47 9.48 4.92
CA GLY A 174 -1.20 10.89 4.71
C GLY A 174 -1.62 11.79 5.87
N GLU A 175 -1.39 13.08 5.68
CA GLU A 175 -1.84 14.16 6.55
C GLU A 175 -1.94 15.47 5.75
N LYS A 176 -2.82 16.36 6.21
CA LYS A 176 -2.88 17.71 5.64
C LYS A 176 -1.70 18.53 6.12
N THR A 177 -0.89 19.01 5.19
CA THR A 177 0.26 19.90 5.45
C THR A 177 0.16 21.15 4.57
N LYS A 178 1.04 22.13 4.81
CA LYS A 178 1.17 23.30 3.92
C LYS A 178 1.60 22.93 2.49
N ARG A 179 2.25 21.78 2.29
CA ARG A 179 2.84 21.36 1.00
C ARG A 179 1.96 20.36 0.24
N GLN A 180 1.19 19.56 0.95
CA GLN A 180 0.42 18.44 0.43
C GLN A 180 -0.90 18.36 1.20
N ASN A 181 -2.01 18.26 0.48
CA ASN A 181 -3.35 18.29 1.05
C ASN A 181 -4.13 17.03 0.67
N TYR A 182 -3.64 15.89 1.16
CA TYR A 182 -4.27 14.59 0.94
C TYR A 182 -5.17 14.19 2.12
N PRO A 183 -6.27 13.46 1.87
CA PRO A 183 -6.85 13.17 0.55
C PRO A 183 -7.58 14.39 -0.05
N ALA A 184 -7.66 14.45 -1.38
CA ALA A 184 -8.44 15.45 -2.09
C ALA A 184 -9.95 15.30 -1.82
N PRO A 185 -10.74 16.39 -1.72
CA PRO A 185 -12.17 16.32 -1.46
C PRO A 185 -12.95 15.43 -2.43
N ILE A 186 -12.63 15.50 -3.73
CA ILE A 186 -13.27 14.68 -4.78
C ILE A 186 -13.05 13.18 -4.58
N VAL A 187 -11.88 12.78 -4.06
CA VAL A 187 -11.60 11.37 -3.75
C VAL A 187 -12.47 10.92 -2.58
N VAL A 188 -12.57 11.72 -1.53
CA VAL A 188 -13.44 11.42 -0.38
C VAL A 188 -14.91 11.31 -0.80
N GLU A 189 -15.36 12.18 -1.70
CA GLU A 189 -16.72 12.12 -2.26
C GLU A 189 -16.94 10.83 -3.04
N ASN A 190 -16.04 10.46 -3.96
CA ASN A 190 -16.16 9.21 -4.71
C ASN A 190 -16.22 7.98 -3.78
N LEU A 191 -15.38 7.94 -2.74
CA LEU A 191 -15.37 6.86 -1.74
C LEU A 191 -16.67 6.80 -0.93
N LYS A 192 -17.31 7.94 -0.65
CA LYS A 192 -18.64 7.99 -0.02
C LYS A 192 -19.74 7.52 -0.96
N THR A 193 -19.67 7.89 -2.24
CA THR A 193 -20.65 7.47 -3.28
C THR A 193 -20.73 5.94 -3.40
N ILE A 194 -19.60 5.26 -3.33
CA ILE A 194 -19.57 3.77 -3.34
C ILE A 194 -19.76 3.14 -1.94
N ARG A 195 -20.08 3.95 -0.92
CA ARG A 195 -20.27 3.52 0.48
C ARG A 195 -19.08 2.78 1.08
N CYS A 196 -17.86 3.15 0.71
CA CYS A 196 -16.65 2.57 1.32
C CYS A 196 -16.45 3.10 2.75
N GLN A 197 -16.07 2.23 3.68
CA GLN A 197 -15.66 2.66 5.02
C GLN A 197 -14.25 3.24 4.98
N ILE A 198 -14.13 4.56 5.13
CA ILE A 198 -12.87 5.29 4.99
C ILE A 198 -12.13 5.34 6.32
N TYR A 199 -10.86 4.93 6.32
CA TYR A 199 -9.92 5.12 7.42
C TYR A 199 -8.70 5.89 6.93
N PHE A 200 -8.28 6.87 7.70
CA PHE A 200 -7.18 7.77 7.35
C PHE A 200 -6.20 7.86 8.52
N THR A 201 -4.90 7.72 8.26
CA THR A 201 -3.87 7.87 9.31
C THR A 201 -3.87 9.30 9.87
N ASN A 202 -4.11 10.29 9.00
CA ASN A 202 -4.25 11.72 9.31
C ASN A 202 -3.15 12.28 10.21
N GLY A 203 -1.92 11.76 10.11
CA GLY A 203 -0.83 12.16 10.98
C GLY A 203 -0.98 11.74 12.45
N ARG A 204 -2.04 11.03 12.84
CA ARG A 204 -2.43 10.77 14.24
C ARG A 204 -2.12 9.36 14.73
N ARG A 205 -2.47 8.33 13.97
CA ARG A 205 -2.35 6.93 14.44
C ARG A 205 -2.12 5.92 13.34
N ASN A 206 -1.47 4.83 13.69
CA ASN A 206 -1.42 3.64 12.84
C ASN A 206 -2.83 3.06 12.66
N LEU A 207 -3.10 2.50 11.48
CA LEU A 207 -4.32 1.75 11.20
C LEU A 207 -3.99 0.26 11.20
N GLN A 208 -4.66 -0.51 12.06
CA GLN A 208 -4.45 -1.94 12.24
C GLN A 208 -5.78 -2.69 12.05
N PHE A 209 -5.71 -3.79 11.30
CA PHE A 209 -6.84 -4.68 11.04
C PHE A 209 -6.40 -6.11 11.33
N ASN A 210 -7.21 -6.83 12.11
CA ASN A 210 -7.02 -8.26 12.34
C ASN A 210 -7.87 -9.02 11.33
N ILE A 211 -7.21 -9.72 10.41
CA ILE A 211 -7.88 -10.54 9.40
C ILE A 211 -7.82 -11.98 9.89
N MET A 212 -8.95 -12.48 10.39
CA MET A 212 -9.06 -13.87 10.84
C MET A 212 -9.44 -14.74 9.65
N SER A 213 -8.56 -15.65 9.25
CA SER A 213 -8.99 -16.79 8.45
C SER A 213 -9.81 -17.71 9.36
N ALA A 214 -11.01 -18.09 8.91
CA ALA A 214 -11.74 -19.19 9.51
C ALA A 214 -10.86 -20.46 9.57
#